data_AF-A0AAF1K3Q8-F1
#
_entry.id   AF-A0AAF1K3Q8-F1
#
_cell.length_a   1.000
_cell.length_b   1.000
_cell.length_c   1.000
_cell.angle_alpha   90.00
_cell.angle_beta   90.00
_cell.angle_gamma   90.00
#
_symmetry.space_group_name_H-M   'P 1'
#
loop_
_entity.id
_entity.type
_entity.pdbx_description
1 polymer ?
#
loop_
_entity_poly.entity_id
_entity_poly.type
_entity_poly.pdbx_seq_one_letter_code
_entity_poly.pdbx_strand_id
1 'polypeptide(L)'
;MKAILAEAVAALAALAEGRAGDAKATAQLAIATAIQIPDLLDAGLLRPGDLDDEALAAMAVVIDAAGAFEEEEETLVEFVAELEADDVKNIAAAARPWAAAVYADMVPPGAKTGHSQSGA
;
A
#
# COMPACT_ATOMS: atom_id res chain seq x y z
N MET A 1 -11.61 10.29 -11.19
CA MET A 1 -10.15 10.48 -11.11
C MET A 1 -9.72 11.12 -9.79
N LYS A 2 -9.94 12.42 -9.52
CA LYS A 2 -9.47 13.06 -8.26
C LYS A 2 -9.99 12.43 -6.96
N ALA A 3 -11.24 11.94 -6.94
CA ALA A 3 -11.81 11.26 -5.76
C ALA A 3 -11.13 9.89 -5.50
N ILE A 4 -10.93 9.09 -6.55
CA ILE A 4 -10.29 7.77 -6.50
C ILE A 4 -8.85 7.90 -5.98
N LEU A 5 -8.10 8.91 -6.44
CA LEU A 5 -6.74 9.13 -5.98
C LEU A 5 -6.67 9.57 -4.50
N ALA A 6 -7.66 10.34 -4.03
CA ALA A 6 -7.75 10.69 -2.60
C ALA A 6 -8.10 9.46 -1.74
N GLU A 7 -8.95 8.56 -2.24
CA GLU A 7 -9.27 7.29 -1.59
C GLU A 7 -8.04 6.38 -1.52
N ALA A 8 -7.21 6.32 -2.55
CA ALA A 8 -5.95 5.56 -2.55
C ALA A 8 -4.95 6.09 -1.50
N VAL A 9 -4.83 7.43 -1.35
CA VAL A 9 -4.01 8.03 -0.29
C VAL A 9 -4.57 7.70 1.11
N ALA A 10 -5.89 7.70 1.27
CA ALA A 10 -6.53 7.32 2.53
C ALA A 10 -6.32 5.83 2.85
N ALA A 11 -6.33 4.97 1.83
CA ALA A 11 -6.04 3.54 1.95
C ALA A 11 -4.59 3.29 2.38
N LEU A 12 -3.60 3.98 1.78
CA LEU A 12 -2.20 3.96 2.23
C LEU A 12 -2.08 4.33 3.71
N ALA A 13 -2.73 5.42 4.14
CA ALA A 13 -2.72 5.83 5.55
C ALA A 13 -3.34 4.76 6.46
N ALA A 14 -4.47 4.17 6.06
CA ALA A 14 -5.13 3.11 6.82
C ALA A 14 -4.24 1.86 6.96
N LEU A 15 -3.51 1.48 5.91
CA LEU A 15 -2.56 0.36 5.95
C LEU A 15 -1.36 0.67 6.84
N ALA A 16 -0.77 1.86 6.73
CA ALA A 16 0.34 2.31 7.56
C ALA A 16 -0.01 2.33 9.07
N GLU A 17 -1.25 2.74 9.39
CA GLU A 17 -1.78 2.78 10.74
C GLU A 17 -2.32 1.41 11.23
N GLY A 18 -2.32 0.38 10.39
CA GLY A 18 -2.84 -0.95 10.74
C GLY A 18 -4.36 -1.01 10.93
N ARG A 19 -5.11 -0.13 10.25
CA ARG A 19 -6.57 0.00 10.33
C ARG A 19 -7.33 -0.69 9.18
N ALA A 20 -6.70 -1.62 8.47
CA ALA A 20 -7.29 -2.31 7.33
C ALA A 20 -8.23 -3.47 7.71
N GLY A 21 -8.24 -3.89 8.97
CA GLY A 21 -9.12 -4.96 9.47
C GLY A 21 -8.39 -6.29 9.63
N ASP A 22 -9.01 -7.38 9.16
CA ASP A 22 -8.40 -8.71 9.18
C ASP A 22 -7.37 -8.91 8.06
N ALA A 23 -6.74 -10.09 8.00
CA ALA A 23 -5.69 -10.37 7.02
C ALA A 23 -6.20 -10.31 5.56
N LYS A 24 -7.43 -10.77 5.28
CA LYS A 24 -8.01 -10.71 3.93
C LYS A 24 -8.34 -9.29 3.53
N ALA A 25 -8.97 -8.52 4.42
CA ALA A 25 -9.26 -7.11 4.19
C ALA A 25 -7.97 -6.29 4.01
N THR A 26 -6.92 -6.61 4.78
CA THR A 26 -5.59 -6.00 4.64
C THR A 26 -4.94 -6.32 3.30
N ALA A 27 -4.96 -7.59 2.89
CA ALA A 27 -4.40 -8.01 1.60
C ALA A 27 -5.14 -7.36 0.43
N GLN A 28 -6.47 -7.37 0.47
CA GLN A 28 -7.31 -6.71 -0.54
C GLN A 28 -7.01 -5.21 -0.64
N LEU A 29 -6.96 -4.51 0.49
CA LEU A 29 -6.69 -3.07 0.50
C LEU A 29 -5.27 -2.77 0.02
N ALA A 30 -4.28 -3.61 0.37
CA ALA A 30 -2.91 -3.47 -0.10
C ALA A 30 -2.80 -3.61 -1.62
N ILE A 31 -3.39 -4.66 -2.20
CA ILE A 31 -3.39 -4.90 -3.65
C ILE A 31 -4.10 -3.76 -4.39
N ALA A 32 -5.32 -3.40 -3.96
CA ALA A 32 -6.08 -2.28 -4.55
C ALA A 32 -5.25 -1.00 -4.58
N THR A 33 -4.57 -0.71 -3.48
CA THR A 33 -3.75 0.49 -3.34
C THR A 33 -2.49 0.43 -4.20
N ALA A 34 -1.86 -0.74 -4.31
CA ALA A 34 -0.65 -0.95 -5.08
C ALA A 34 -0.88 -0.68 -6.58
N ILE A 35 -2.02 -1.14 -7.11
CA ILE A 35 -2.45 -0.89 -8.50
C ILE A 35 -2.57 0.61 -8.79
N GLN A 36 -2.91 1.43 -7.80
CA GLN A 36 -3.11 2.87 -7.95
C GLN A 36 -1.82 3.69 -7.80
N ILE A 37 -0.69 3.10 -7.36
CA ILE A 37 0.58 3.83 -7.16
C ILE A 37 1.08 4.53 -8.42
N PRO A 38 1.07 3.91 -9.62
CA PRO A 38 1.47 4.59 -10.85
C PRO A 38 0.65 5.85 -11.12
N ASP A 39 -0.69 5.76 -10.98
CA ASP A 39 -1.58 6.90 -11.19
C ASP A 39 -1.35 8.03 -10.17
N LEU A 40 -1.01 7.67 -8.92
CA LEU A 40 -0.67 8.63 -7.88
C LEU A 40 0.65 9.36 -8.19
N LEU A 41 1.64 8.67 -8.74
CA LEU A 41 2.90 9.26 -9.21
C LEU A 41 2.66 10.19 -10.40
N ASP A 42 1.89 9.75 -11.40
CA ASP A 42 1.56 10.53 -12.60
C ASP A 42 0.75 11.79 -12.26
N ALA A 43 -0.15 11.70 -11.27
CA ALA A 43 -0.91 12.82 -10.76
C ALA A 43 -0.09 13.76 -9.85
N GLY A 44 1.16 13.42 -9.52
CA GLY A 44 2.03 14.17 -8.62
C GLY A 44 1.57 14.17 -7.15
N LEU A 45 0.73 13.20 -6.77
CA LEU A 45 0.25 12.96 -5.41
C LEU A 45 1.20 12.07 -4.61
N LEU A 46 2.00 11.26 -5.31
CA LEU A 46 3.22 10.66 -4.81
C LEU A 46 4.43 11.26 -5.53
N ARG A 47 5.59 11.22 -4.87
CA ARG A 47 6.91 11.51 -5.41
C ARG A 47 7.81 10.32 -5.11
N PRO A 48 8.76 9.97 -5.98
CA PRO A 48 9.78 8.99 -5.64
C PRO A 48 10.53 9.40 -4.37
N GLY A 49 10.74 8.43 -3.48
CA GLY A 49 11.51 8.57 -2.24
C GLY A 49 12.43 7.36 -2.05
N ASP A 50 13.36 7.47 -1.10
CA ASP A 50 14.27 6.37 -0.78
C ASP A 50 13.59 5.43 0.21
N LEU A 51 13.40 4.18 -0.20
CA LEU A 51 12.88 3.11 0.65
C LEU A 51 14.05 2.35 1.26
N ASP A 52 13.94 1.99 2.54
CA ASP A 52 14.90 1.10 3.18
C ASP A 52 14.72 -0.36 2.73
N ASP A 53 15.67 -1.23 3.10
CA ASP A 53 15.65 -2.64 2.68
C ASP A 53 14.40 -3.40 3.15
N GLU A 54 13.85 -3.04 4.32
CA GLU A 54 12.63 -3.65 4.86
C GLU A 54 11.41 -3.25 4.03
N ALA A 55 11.28 -1.96 3.73
CA ALA A 55 10.23 -1.41 2.88
C ALA A 55 10.31 -1.94 1.45
N LEU A 56 11.52 -2.09 0.89
CA LEU A 56 11.73 -2.69 -0.43
C LEU A 56 11.32 -4.16 -0.47
N ALA A 57 11.68 -4.95 0.56
CA ALA A 57 11.27 -6.34 0.66
C ALA A 57 9.74 -6.47 0.78
N ALA A 58 9.11 -5.61 1.59
CA ALA A 58 7.66 -5.56 1.72
C ALA A 58 6.97 -5.13 0.42
N MET A 59 7.53 -4.12 -0.27
CA MET A 59 7.05 -3.65 -1.57
C MET A 59 7.05 -4.75 -2.62
N ALA A 60 8.12 -5.57 -2.66
CA ALA A 60 8.20 -6.68 -3.60
C ALA A 60 7.04 -7.67 -3.43
N VAL A 61 6.67 -8.03 -2.19
CA VAL A 61 5.54 -8.93 -1.91
C VAL A 61 4.21 -8.33 -2.37
N VAL A 62 3.97 -7.05 -2.06
CA VAL A 62 2.70 -6.40 -2.41
C VAL A 62 2.57 -6.17 -3.92
N ILE A 63 3.64 -5.77 -4.59
CA ILE A 63 3.64 -5.55 -6.04
C ILE A 63 3.51 -6.85 -6.82
N ASP A 64 4.16 -7.93 -6.37
CA ASP A 64 4.01 -9.25 -6.99
C ASP A 64 2.56 -9.72 -6.95
N ALA A 65 1.91 -9.60 -5.79
CA ALA A 65 0.48 -9.91 -5.64
C ALA A 65 -0.42 -9.00 -6.51
N ALA A 66 -0.10 -7.71 -6.61
CA ALA A 66 -0.85 -6.78 -7.45
C ALA A 66 -0.65 -7.03 -8.95
N GLY A 67 0.54 -7.48 -9.35
CA GLY A 67 0.85 -7.83 -10.74
C GLY A 67 0.23 -9.15 -11.17
N ALA A 68 -0.09 -10.04 -10.23
CA ALA A 68 -0.82 -11.28 -10.48
C ALA A 68 -2.35 -11.08 -10.61
N PHE A 69 -2.87 -9.92 -10.21
CA PHE A 69 -4.30 -9.61 -10.34
C PHE A 69 -4.63 -9.12 -11.76
N GLU A 70 -5.55 -9.81 -12.42
CA GLU A 70 -6.03 -9.48 -13.75
C GLU A 70 -7.49 -8.99 -13.71
N GLU A 71 -7.71 -7.68 -13.78
CA GLU A 71 -9.06 -7.06 -13.68
C GLU A 71 -10.00 -7.51 -14.81
N GLU A 72 -9.48 -7.98 -15.94
CA GLU A 72 -10.27 -8.52 -17.05
C GLU A 72 -10.84 -9.92 -16.78
N GLU A 73 -10.21 -10.69 -15.88
CA GLU A 73 -10.57 -12.09 -15.60
C GLU A 73 -11.47 -12.23 -14.37
N GLU A 74 -11.24 -11.44 -13.32
CA GLU A 74 -11.96 -11.56 -12.06
C GLU A 74 -12.02 -10.24 -11.26
N THR A 75 -12.92 -10.19 -10.28
CA THR A 75 -12.92 -9.07 -9.33
C THR A 75 -11.84 -9.24 -8.27
N LEU A 76 -11.35 -8.13 -7.72
CA LEU A 76 -10.34 -8.18 -6.66
C LEU A 76 -10.80 -8.99 -5.41
N VAL A 77 -12.10 -9.02 -5.13
CA VAL A 77 -12.66 -9.80 -4.01
C VAL A 77 -12.57 -11.30 -4.29
N GLU A 78 -12.82 -11.71 -5.55
CA GLU A 78 -12.69 -13.09 -5.99
C GLU A 78 -11.22 -13.52 -5.95
N PHE A 79 -10.32 -12.73 -6.52
CA PHE A 79 -8.87 -12.99 -6.49
C PHE A 79 -8.36 -13.24 -5.07
N VAL A 80 -8.66 -12.34 -4.14
CA VAL A 80 -8.24 -12.47 -2.73
C VAL A 80 -8.93 -13.63 -2.02
N ALA A 81 -10.12 -14.05 -2.48
CA ALA A 81 -10.79 -15.23 -1.94
C ALA A 81 -10.09 -16.53 -2.35
N GLU A 82 -9.47 -16.55 -3.53
CA GLU A 82 -8.78 -17.70 -4.12
C GLU A 82 -7.30 -17.83 -3.67
N LEU A 83 -6.68 -16.73 -3.22
CA LEU A 83 -5.32 -16.76 -2.67
C LEU A 83 -5.16 -17.78 -1.54
N GLU A 84 -3.99 -18.43 -1.50
CA GLU A 84 -3.66 -19.34 -0.43
C GLU A 84 -3.57 -18.60 0.91
N ALA A 85 -3.85 -19.31 2.00
CA ALA A 85 -3.85 -18.71 3.33
C ALA A 85 -2.49 -18.12 3.73
N ASP A 86 -1.40 -18.70 3.22
CA ASP A 86 -0.05 -18.19 3.48
C ASP A 86 0.29 -16.96 2.63
N ASP A 87 -0.20 -16.88 1.39
CA ASP A 87 -0.08 -15.66 0.57
C ASP A 87 -0.82 -14.48 1.22
N VAL A 88 -2.05 -14.70 1.67
CA VAL A 88 -2.82 -13.68 2.39
C VAL A 88 -2.08 -13.20 3.64
N LYS A 89 -1.47 -14.11 4.41
CA LYS A 89 -0.66 -13.73 5.58
C LYS A 89 0.59 -12.94 5.19
N ASN A 90 1.29 -13.36 4.14
CA ASN A 90 2.50 -12.72 3.67
C ASN A 90 2.20 -11.28 3.19
N ILE A 91 1.15 -11.10 2.39
CA ILE A 91 0.71 -9.78 1.94
C ILE A 91 0.28 -8.93 3.13
N ALA A 92 -0.53 -9.47 4.04
CA ALA A 92 -0.98 -8.72 5.23
C ALA A 92 0.19 -8.30 6.14
N ALA A 93 1.22 -9.13 6.28
CA ALA A 93 2.42 -8.81 7.03
C ALA A 93 3.28 -7.74 6.34
N ALA A 94 3.37 -7.78 5.01
CA ALA A 94 4.10 -6.79 4.20
C ALA A 94 3.36 -5.45 4.06
N ALA A 95 2.03 -5.46 4.16
CA ALA A 95 1.19 -4.30 3.86
C ALA A 95 1.54 -3.06 4.69
N ARG A 96 1.77 -3.22 6.00
CA ARG A 96 2.06 -2.09 6.90
C ARG A 96 3.46 -1.48 6.66
N PRO A 97 4.58 -2.23 6.68
CA PRO A 97 5.90 -1.65 6.44
C PRO A 97 5.99 -1.00 5.06
N TRP A 98 5.41 -1.63 4.02
CA TRP A 98 5.31 -1.03 2.70
C TRP A 98 4.51 0.28 2.71
N ALA A 99 3.27 0.26 3.22
CA ALA A 99 2.42 1.44 3.20
C ALA A 99 2.97 2.57 4.07
N ALA A 100 3.62 2.27 5.19
CA ALA A 100 4.26 3.28 6.05
C ALA A 100 5.40 3.99 5.31
N ALA A 101 6.26 3.25 4.62
CA ALA A 101 7.36 3.84 3.85
C ALA A 101 6.85 4.61 2.62
N VAL A 102 5.90 4.07 1.86
CA VAL A 102 5.26 4.81 0.75
C VAL A 102 4.58 6.08 1.28
N TYR A 103 3.88 6.00 2.41
CA TYR A 103 3.16 7.14 2.97
C TYR A 103 4.09 8.22 3.55
N ALA A 104 5.19 7.82 4.18
CA ALA A 104 6.15 8.74 4.79
C ALA A 104 7.11 9.35 3.76
N ASP A 105 7.65 8.52 2.88
CA ASP A 105 8.80 8.87 2.04
C ASP A 105 8.39 9.16 0.60
N MET A 106 7.25 8.65 0.14
CA MET A 106 6.76 8.86 -1.22
C MET A 106 5.56 9.81 -1.34
N VAL A 107 5.00 10.38 -0.25
CA VAL A 107 3.91 11.39 -0.31
C VAL A 107 4.46 12.80 0.01
N PRO A 108 3.93 13.90 -0.58
CA PRO A 108 4.35 15.26 -0.20
C PRO A 108 4.22 15.49 1.31
N PRO A 109 5.24 16.09 1.97
CA PRO A 109 5.23 16.39 3.40
C PRO A 109 4.22 17.51 3.71
N GLY A 110 2.95 17.11 3.80
CA GLY A 110 1.77 17.92 4.12
C GLY A 110 0.73 17.12 4.91
N ALA A 111 0.79 15.79 4.85
CA ALA A 111 0.16 14.87 5.79
C ALA A 111 1.01 14.77 7.07
N LYS A 112 1.06 15.84 7.88
CA LYS A 112 1.87 15.85 9.10
C LYS A 112 1.38 14.82 10.12
N THR A 113 2.28 13.97 10.61
CA THR A 113 2.39 13.77 12.06
C THR A 113 3.84 13.98 12.47
N GLY A 114 4.06 14.90 13.42
CA GLY A 114 5.37 15.14 13.98
C GLY A 114 5.84 13.91 14.74
N HIS A 115 6.96 13.34 14.33
CA HIS A 115 7.91 12.81 15.29
C HIS A 115 8.98 13.88 15.50
N SER A 116 8.85 14.58 16.63
CA SER A 116 9.99 15.22 17.25
C SER A 116 11.08 14.16 17.45
N GLN A 117 12.23 14.31 16.81
CA GLN A 117 13.47 13.88 17.43
C GLN A 117 14.33 15.11 17.71
N SER A 118 14.31 15.43 19.00
CA SER A 118 15.32 16.22 19.69
C SER A 118 16.68 15.53 19.57
N GLY A 119 17.75 16.31 19.36
CA GLY A 119 19.10 15.93 19.78
C GLY A 119 20.16 15.90 18.69
N ALA A 120 20.81 17.05 18.46
CA ALA A 120 22.17 17.30 18.95
C ALA A 120 22.44 18.81 18.99
#